data_AF-A0A2H0CSP9-F1
#
_entry.id   AF-A0A2H0CSP9-F1
#
_cell.length_a   1.000
_cell.length_b   1.000
_cell.length_c   1.000
_cell.angle_alpha   90.00
_cell.angle_beta   90.00
_cell.angle_gamma   90.00
#
_symmetry.space_group_name_H-M   'P 1'
#
loop_
_entity.id
_entity.type
_entity.pdbx_description
1 polymer ?
#
loop_
_entity_poly.entity_id
_entity_poly.type
_entity_poly.pdbx_seq_one_letter_code
_entity_poly.pdbx_strand_id
1 'polypeptide(L)'
;MKTWVLILVLALGISACSKGLSESPLTLLPGAEPSAKSRNDLGIEHYQAGRYLDALLHFNQANFADPTSGEIHFNLGLTYLQEGKKEKAVKNFRKARKLARGNPGILKSVILNEILASQQE
;
A
#
# COMPACT_ATOMS: atom_id res chain seq x y z
N MET A 1 57.56 22.72 10.49
CA MET A 1 56.71 22.67 11.69
C MET A 1 55.24 22.76 11.24
N LYS A 2 54.52 21.63 11.38
CA LYS A 2 53.05 21.44 11.47
C LYS A 2 52.12 22.40 10.69
N THR A 3 51.67 21.97 9.51
CA THR A 3 50.35 22.34 8.94
C THR A 3 49.63 21.09 8.44
N TRP A 4 49.26 20.21 9.37
CA TRP A 4 48.36 19.08 9.11
C TRP A 4 46.97 19.43 9.61
N VAL A 5 46.17 20.10 8.79
CA VAL A 5 44.73 20.17 8.99
C VAL A 5 44.06 20.03 7.63
N LEU A 6 44.13 18.81 7.08
CA LEU A 6 43.22 18.35 6.03
C LEU A 6 41.96 17.83 6.74
N ILE A 7 41.02 18.72 7.00
CA ILE A 7 39.67 18.32 7.42
C ILE A 7 38.91 17.91 6.15
N LEU A 8 39.03 16.63 5.82
CA LEU A 8 38.15 15.93 4.89
C LEU A 8 36.88 15.56 5.66
N VAL A 9 35.95 16.51 5.82
CA VAL A 9 34.55 16.14 6.15
C VAL A 9 33.94 15.60 4.86
N LEU A 10 34.25 14.34 4.55
CA LEU A 10 33.34 13.53 3.76
C LEU A 10 32.15 13.28 4.69
N ALA A 11 31.11 14.11 4.55
CA ALA A 11 29.82 13.87 5.15
C ALA A 11 29.27 12.55 4.58
N LEU A 12 29.63 11.46 5.26
CA LEU A 12 29.09 10.14 5.08
C LEU A 12 27.57 10.21 5.21
N GLY A 13 26.91 9.71 4.18
CA GLY A 13 25.54 9.24 4.27
C GLY A 13 24.55 10.38 4.45
N ILE A 14 24.04 10.88 3.33
CA ILE A 14 22.61 11.15 3.25
C ILE A 14 21.96 9.80 3.57
N SER A 15 21.73 9.53 4.86
CA SER A 15 20.78 8.54 5.28
C SER A 15 19.44 9.13 4.86
N ALA A 16 19.16 9.01 3.56
CA ALA A 16 17.82 9.08 3.04
C ALA A 16 17.12 7.92 3.72
N CYS A 17 16.64 8.20 4.93
CA CYS A 17 15.59 7.44 5.56
C CYS A 17 14.45 7.56 4.54
N SER A 18 14.40 6.64 3.58
CA SER A 18 13.15 6.33 2.92
C SER A 18 12.25 5.96 4.09
N LYS A 19 11.44 6.92 4.54
CA LYS A 19 10.39 6.65 5.49
C LYS A 19 9.63 5.51 4.85
N GLY A 20 9.86 4.30 5.34
CA GLY A 20 9.20 3.10 4.85
C GLY A 20 7.74 3.23 5.26
N LEU A 21 6.99 4.00 4.48
CA LEU A 21 5.57 4.16 4.63
C LEU A 21 4.98 2.83 4.23
N SER A 22 4.76 1.96 5.21
CA SER A 22 4.05 0.70 5.04
C SER A 22 2.80 0.74 5.91
N GLU A 23 1.64 0.73 5.26
CA GLU A 23 0.35 0.55 5.92
C GLU A 23 -0.05 -0.92 5.81
N SER A 24 -0.83 -1.38 6.79
CA SER A 24 -1.37 -2.73 6.77
C SER A 24 -2.61 -2.80 5.89
N PRO A 25 -2.89 -3.94 5.25
CA PRO A 25 -4.15 -4.21 4.60
C PRO A 25 -5.35 -4.03 5.55
N LEU A 26 -6.50 -3.66 4.99
CA LEU A 26 -7.76 -3.47 5.68
C LEU A 26 -8.62 -4.74 5.63
N THR A 27 -9.28 -5.05 6.74
CA THR A 27 -10.36 -6.05 6.77
C THR A 27 -11.63 -5.46 6.15
N LEU A 28 -12.50 -6.32 5.61
CA LEU A 28 -13.77 -5.86 5.04
C LEU A 28 -14.78 -5.46 6.14
N LEU A 29 -15.71 -4.57 5.79
CA LEU A 29 -16.77 -4.15 6.70
C LEU A 29 -17.71 -5.31 7.10
N PRO A 30 -18.37 -5.24 8.27
CA PRO A 30 -19.43 -6.17 8.63
C PRO A 30 -20.52 -6.22 7.54
N GLY A 31 -20.99 -7.42 7.22
CA GLY A 31 -21.99 -7.63 6.16
C GLY A 31 -21.42 -7.70 4.74
N ALA A 32 -20.09 -7.65 4.57
CA ALA A 32 -19.45 -7.98 3.30
C ALA A 32 -19.78 -9.42 2.85
N GLU A 33 -19.71 -9.66 1.54
CA GLU A 33 -19.94 -10.99 0.97
C GLU A 33 -18.96 -12.00 1.61
N PRO A 34 -19.45 -13.16 2.15
CA PRO A 34 -18.61 -14.07 2.92
C PRO A 34 -17.38 -14.61 2.17
N SER A 35 -17.52 -14.90 0.87
CA SER A 35 -16.41 -15.35 0.03
C SER A 35 -15.36 -14.26 -0.15
N ALA A 36 -15.77 -13.01 -0.37
CA ALA A 36 -14.92 -11.84 -0.46
C ALA A 36 -14.16 -11.63 0.84
N LYS A 37 -14.85 -11.73 1.99
CA LYS A 37 -14.21 -11.62 3.30
C LYS A 37 -13.16 -12.70 3.51
N SER A 38 -13.50 -13.97 3.31
CA SER A 38 -12.56 -15.08 3.53
C SER A 38 -11.31 -14.96 2.64
N ARG A 39 -11.49 -14.62 1.37
CA ARG A 39 -10.37 -14.39 0.45
C ARG A 39 -9.56 -13.15 0.81
N ASN A 40 -10.21 -12.09 1.26
CA ASN A 40 -9.50 -10.91 1.73
C ASN A 40 -8.61 -11.26 2.93
N ASP A 41 -9.16 -11.93 3.94
CA ASP A 41 -8.42 -12.30 5.15
C ASP A 41 -7.20 -13.18 4.83
N LEU A 42 -7.32 -14.13 3.89
CA LEU A 42 -6.18 -14.91 3.40
C LEU A 42 -5.17 -14.03 2.65
N GLY A 43 -5.63 -13.09 1.83
CA GLY A 43 -4.75 -12.10 1.20
C GLY A 43 -3.97 -11.26 2.22
N ILE A 44 -4.58 -10.89 3.35
CA ILE A 44 -3.91 -10.18 4.45
C ILE A 44 -2.80 -11.06 5.04
N GLU A 45 -3.08 -12.34 5.32
CA GLU A 45 -2.09 -13.27 5.86
C GLU A 45 -0.88 -13.40 4.92
N HIS A 46 -1.12 -13.59 3.62
CA HIS A 46 -0.04 -13.67 2.63
C HIS A 46 0.73 -12.35 2.50
N TYR A 47 0.06 -11.20 2.57
CA TYR A 47 0.72 -9.88 2.56
C TYR A 47 1.64 -9.70 3.76
N GLN A 48 1.17 -10.04 4.96
CA GLN A 48 1.95 -9.96 6.20
C GLN A 48 3.16 -10.91 6.18
N ALA A 49 3.04 -12.05 5.48
CA ALA A 49 4.14 -12.97 5.26
C ALA A 49 5.10 -12.54 4.13
N GLY A 50 4.91 -11.37 3.52
CA GLY A 50 5.72 -10.89 2.39
C GLY A 50 5.50 -11.64 1.07
N ARG A 51 4.48 -12.52 1.02
CA ARG A 51 4.12 -13.30 -0.17
C ARG A 51 3.15 -12.50 -1.05
N TYR A 52 3.64 -11.42 -1.65
CA TYR A 52 2.79 -10.44 -2.34
C TYR A 52 2.07 -10.99 -3.58
N LEU A 53 2.67 -11.94 -4.30
CA LEU A 53 2.00 -12.60 -5.44
C LEU A 53 0.78 -13.41 -4.99
N ASP A 54 0.89 -14.17 -3.90
CA ASP A 54 -0.24 -14.90 -3.33
C ASP A 54 -1.28 -13.94 -2.75
N ALA A 55 -0.85 -12.86 -2.10
CA ALA A 55 -1.75 -11.82 -1.62
C ALA A 55 -2.55 -11.22 -2.78
N LEU A 56 -1.92 -10.94 -3.92
CA LEU A 56 -2.60 -10.51 -5.13
C LEU A 56 -3.61 -11.54 -5.62
N LEU A 57 -3.27 -12.83 -5.62
CA LEU A 57 -4.22 -13.88 -6.02
C LEU A 57 -5.48 -13.82 -5.17
N HIS A 58 -5.33 -13.81 -3.84
CA HIS A 58 -6.47 -13.82 -2.92
C HIS A 58 -7.25 -12.51 -2.93
N PHE A 59 -6.59 -11.35 -2.98
CA PHE A 59 -7.28 -10.07 -3.12
C PHE A 59 -8.02 -9.93 -4.46
N ASN A 60 -7.50 -10.49 -5.56
CA ASN A 60 -8.24 -10.50 -6.84
C ASN A 60 -9.46 -11.42 -6.78
N GLN A 61 -9.36 -12.57 -6.13
CA GLN A 61 -10.52 -13.43 -5.90
C GLN A 61 -11.56 -12.75 -4.98
N ALA A 62 -11.10 -11.98 -3.98
CA ALA A 62 -11.98 -11.19 -3.13
C ALA A 62 -12.70 -10.10 -3.95
N ASN A 63 -11.96 -9.40 -4.83
CA ASN A 63 -12.52 -8.41 -5.76
C ASN A 63 -13.50 -9.01 -6.76
N PHE A 64 -13.30 -10.26 -7.19
CA PHE A 64 -14.26 -10.95 -8.04
C PHE A 64 -15.59 -11.17 -7.33
N ALA A 65 -15.55 -11.46 -6.03
CA ALA A 65 -16.73 -11.71 -5.21
C ALA A 65 -17.43 -10.41 -4.77
N ASP A 66 -16.67 -9.35 -4.43
CA ASP A 66 -17.21 -8.00 -4.21
C ASP A 66 -16.33 -6.94 -4.91
N PRO A 67 -16.70 -6.53 -6.14
CA PRO A 67 -15.96 -5.52 -6.89
C PRO A 67 -16.23 -4.09 -6.42
N THR A 68 -17.08 -3.90 -5.41
CA THR A 68 -17.48 -2.58 -4.90
C THR A 68 -16.89 -2.24 -3.54
N SER A 69 -16.10 -3.14 -2.95
CA SER A 69 -15.38 -2.87 -1.71
C SER A 69 -14.18 -1.94 -1.94
N GLY A 70 -14.17 -0.82 -1.22
CA GLY A 70 -13.02 0.08 -1.21
C GLY A 70 -11.79 -0.54 -0.55
N GLU A 71 -11.99 -1.37 0.46
CA GLU A 71 -10.94 -2.04 1.24
C GLU A 71 -10.17 -3.04 0.39
N ILE A 72 -10.86 -3.83 -0.45
CA ILE A 72 -10.19 -4.77 -1.37
C ILE A 72 -9.32 -4.00 -2.37
N HIS A 73 -9.83 -2.91 -2.94
CA HIS A 73 -9.04 -2.07 -3.83
C HIS A 73 -7.86 -1.40 -3.11
N PHE A 74 -8.03 -1.00 -1.86
CA PHE A 74 -6.94 -0.49 -1.05
C PHE A 74 -5.84 -1.54 -0.86
N ASN A 75 -6.22 -2.77 -0.52
CA ASN A 75 -5.30 -3.89 -0.33
C ASN A 75 -4.56 -4.28 -1.61
N LEU A 76 -5.26 -4.32 -2.74
CA LEU A 76 -4.63 -4.49 -4.05
C LEU A 76 -3.63 -3.36 -4.33
N GLY A 77 -3.99 -2.11 -4.00
CA GLY A 77 -3.12 -0.95 -4.14
C GLY A 77 -1.81 -1.09 -3.36
N LEU A 78 -1.91 -1.41 -2.07
CA LEU A 78 -0.76 -1.66 -1.20
C LEU A 78 0.10 -2.81 -1.73
N THR A 79 -0.51 -3.90 -2.16
CA THR A 79 0.22 -5.08 -2.65
C THR A 79 0.94 -4.80 -3.96
N TYR A 80 0.32 -4.05 -4.88
CA TYR A 80 0.99 -3.62 -6.11
C TYR A 80 2.15 -2.65 -5.85
N LEU A 81 2.10 -1.82 -4.81
CA LEU A 81 3.25 -0.99 -4.42
C LEU A 81 4.43 -1.85 -3.96
N GLN A 82 4.18 -2.85 -3.11
CA GLN A 82 5.23 -3.77 -2.65
C GLN A 82 5.88 -4.54 -3.80
N GLU A 83 5.09 -4.84 -4.84
CA GLU A 83 5.55 -5.45 -6.08
C GLU A 83 6.24 -4.47 -7.06
N GLY A 84 6.43 -3.20 -6.68
CA GLY A 84 7.01 -2.16 -7.55
C GLY A 84 6.13 -1.73 -8.72
N LYS A 85 4.86 -2.16 -8.77
CA LYS A 85 3.91 -1.91 -9.87
C LYS A 85 3.09 -0.65 -9.59
N LYS A 86 3.76 0.51 -9.57
CA LYS A 86 3.19 1.79 -9.12
C LYS A 86 1.91 2.19 -9.90
N GLU A 87 1.86 1.98 -11.21
CA GLU A 87 0.71 2.35 -12.04
C GLU A 87 -0.55 1.55 -11.65
N LYS A 88 -0.36 0.25 -11.37
CA LYS A 88 -1.45 -0.62 -10.89
C LYS A 88 -1.90 -0.22 -9.49
N ALA A 89 -0.98 0.20 -8.64
CA ALA A 89 -1.30 0.72 -7.32
C ALA A 89 -2.16 1.99 -7.42
N VAL A 90 -1.74 2.99 -8.21
CA VAL A 90 -2.48 4.23 -8.45
C VAL A 90 -3.92 3.94 -8.92
N LYS A 91 -4.09 3.03 -9.89
CA LYS A 91 -5.42 2.66 -10.39
C LYS A 91 -6.31 2.09 -9.28
N ASN A 92 -5.77 1.23 -8.43
CA ASN A 92 -6.52 0.61 -7.33
C ASN A 92 -6.80 1.61 -6.20
N PHE A 93 -5.86 2.46 -5.83
CA PHE A 93 -6.09 3.53 -4.85
C PHE A 93 -7.14 4.55 -5.29
N ARG A 94 -7.18 4.91 -6.58
CA ARG A 94 -8.27 5.75 -7.12
C ARG A 94 -9.64 5.10 -6.94
N LYS A 95 -9.73 3.79 -7.21
CA LYS A 95 -10.97 3.02 -6.98
C LYS A 95 -11.32 2.93 -5.49
N ALA A 96 -10.34 2.63 -4.64
CA ALA A 96 -10.52 2.58 -3.19
C ALA A 96 -11.11 3.89 -2.66
N ARG A 97 -10.52 5.05 -3.05
CA ARG A 97 -11.03 6.37 -2.65
C ARG A 97 -12.46 6.62 -3.15
N LYS A 98 -12.77 6.25 -4.40
CA LYS A 98 -14.13 6.38 -4.97
C LYS A 98 -15.16 5.51 -4.22
N LEU A 99 -14.74 4.33 -3.78
CA LEU A 99 -15.59 3.33 -3.12
C LEU A 99 -15.49 3.37 -1.59
N ALA A 100 -14.83 4.37 -1.02
CA ALA A 100 -14.52 4.39 0.41
C ALA A 100 -15.76 4.40 1.30
N ARG A 101 -16.91 4.91 0.83
CA ARG A 101 -18.17 5.01 1.60
C ARG A 101 -17.98 5.60 3.01
N GLY A 102 -17.06 6.57 3.15
CA GLY A 102 -16.71 7.20 4.43
C GLY A 102 -15.73 6.41 5.30
N ASN A 103 -15.19 5.28 4.83
CA ASN A 103 -14.19 4.50 5.55
C ASN A 103 -12.92 5.35 5.80
N PRO A 104 -12.62 5.69 7.07
CA PRO A 104 -11.51 6.57 7.40
C PRO A 104 -10.14 5.91 7.14
N GLY A 105 -10.04 4.58 7.17
CA GLY A 105 -8.80 3.86 6.85
C GLY A 105 -8.35 4.12 5.42
N ILE A 106 -9.29 4.29 4.49
CA ILE A 106 -8.99 4.62 3.10
C ILE A 106 -8.77 6.13 2.95
N LEU A 107 -9.67 6.96 3.48
CA LEU A 107 -9.64 8.41 3.25
C LEU A 107 -8.47 9.11 3.96
N LYS A 108 -8.04 8.58 5.11
CA LYS A 108 -6.91 9.12 5.89
C LYS A 108 -5.61 8.35 5.65
N SER A 109 -5.58 7.36 4.76
CA SER A 109 -4.36 6.65 4.40
C SER A 109 -3.32 7.63 3.88
N VAL A 110 -2.14 7.62 4.49
CA VAL A 110 -1.01 8.47 4.11
C VAL A 110 -0.48 8.01 2.76
N ILE A 111 -0.27 6.70 2.59
CA ILE A 111 0.26 6.11 1.35
C ILE A 111 -0.66 6.40 0.18
N LEU A 112 -1.96 6.16 0.33
CA LEU A 112 -2.93 6.42 -0.74
C LEU A 112 -2.91 7.90 -1.13
N ASN A 113 -2.94 8.80 -0.15
CA ASN A 113 -2.99 10.23 -0.42
C ASN A 113 -1.70 10.75 -1.08
N GLU A 114 -0.53 10.30 -0.62
CA GLU A 114 0.76 10.65 -1.21
C GLU A 114 0.90 10.13 -2.65
N ILE A 115 0.58 8.86 -2.88
CA ILE A 115 0.65 8.26 -4.22
C ILE A 115 -0.27 8.98 -5.19
N LEU A 116 -1.50 9.33 -4.78
CA LEU A 116 -2.43 10.03 -5.65
C LEU A 116 -2.06 11.50 -5.88
N ALA A 117 -1.46 12.17 -4.91
CA ALA A 117 -0.95 13.54 -5.07
C ALA A 117 0.22 13.60 -6.06
N SER A 118 1.14 12.63 -6.00
CA SER A 118 2.30 12.53 -6.92
C SER A 118 1.93 12.24 -8.39
N GLN A 119 0.65 12.16 -8.72
CA GLN A 119 0.13 11.84 -10.06
C GLN A 119 -0.80 12.93 -10.60
N GLN A 120 -0.83 14.09 -9.93
CA GLN A 120 -1.62 15.26 -10.31
C GLN A 120 -0.74 16.41 -10.82
N GLU A 121 0.58 16.20 -10.93
CA GLU A 121 1.55 17.11 -11.53
C GLU A 121 1.71 16.88 -13.03
#